data_AF-A0A2N8N1Z7-F1
#
_entry.id   AF-A0A2N8N1Z7-F1
#
_cell.length_a   1.000
_cell.length_b   1.000
_cell.length_c   1.000
_cell.angle_alpha   90.00
_cell.angle_beta   90.00
_cell.angle_gamma   90.00
#
_symmetry.space_group_name_H-M   'P 1'
#
loop_
_entity.id
_entity.type
_entity.pdbx_description
1 polymer ?
#
loop_
_entity_poly.entity_id
_entity_poly.type
_entity_poly.pdbx_seq_one_letter_code
_entity_poly.pdbx_strand_id
1 'polypeptide(L)'
;MCWHCDNPGKTRDDYLTEEVRPLIRKYGWMVQTVERGAAQPGFAYTVGLTDAGLPELVVTGLRERRSGQLLNYFAQQVVRSGPPDSGEVLPAALGWPALEVVPLSSPSAHLLTAVLLYGADFRALQLVYEDEHGNWPWDRDFRGGTGGQPVLGARGRG
;
A
#
# COMPACT_ATOMS: atom_id res chain seq x y z
N MET A 1 -4.83 -8.99 -13.98
CA MET A 1 -6.18 -9.51 -14.30
C MET A 1 -6.97 -9.50 -13.01
N CYS A 2 -8.18 -8.92 -13.03
CA CYS A 2 -9.02 -8.81 -11.85
C CYS A 2 -9.67 -10.17 -11.53
N TRP A 3 -9.62 -10.63 -10.28
CA TRP A 3 -10.18 -11.93 -9.86
C TRP A 3 -11.67 -12.06 -10.20
N HIS A 4 -12.44 -10.97 -10.12
CA HIS A 4 -13.86 -10.97 -10.48
C HIS A 4 -14.09 -11.17 -11.99
N CYS A 5 -13.15 -10.76 -12.85
CA CYS A 5 -13.25 -11.00 -14.29
C CYS A 5 -13.05 -12.50 -14.61
N ASP A 6 -12.17 -13.17 -13.87
CA ASP A 6 -11.90 -14.59 -14.03
C ASP A 6 -12.94 -15.49 -13.32
N ASN A 7 -13.76 -14.90 -12.43
CA ASN A 7 -14.78 -15.61 -11.63
C ASN A 7 -16.17 -14.94 -11.78
N PRO A 8 -16.79 -14.96 -12.97
CA PRO A 8 -18.10 -14.36 -13.16
C PRO A 8 -19.16 -15.05 -12.28
N GLY A 9 -19.92 -14.26 -11.52
CA GLY A 9 -20.97 -14.74 -10.62
C GLY A 9 -20.54 -14.95 -9.17
N LYS A 10 -19.25 -14.86 -8.84
CA LYS A 10 -18.79 -14.86 -7.45
C LYS A 10 -18.97 -13.50 -6.79
N THR A 11 -19.31 -13.54 -5.52
CA THR A 11 -19.54 -12.36 -4.69
C THR A 11 -18.24 -11.83 -4.09
N ARG A 12 -18.31 -10.66 -3.43
CA ARG A 12 -17.21 -10.15 -2.62
C ARG A 12 -16.88 -11.08 -1.46
N ASP A 13 -17.87 -11.73 -0.84
CA ASP A 13 -17.65 -12.65 0.26
C ASP A 13 -16.90 -13.90 -0.20
N ASP A 14 -17.18 -14.38 -1.41
CA ASP A 14 -16.43 -15.48 -2.03
C ASP A 14 -14.97 -15.07 -2.26
N TYR A 15 -14.73 -13.85 -2.76
CA TYR A 15 -13.36 -13.31 -2.90
C TYR A 15 -12.61 -13.30 -1.57
N LEU A 16 -13.24 -12.81 -0.50
CA LEU A 16 -12.63 -12.76 0.82
C LEU A 16 -12.32 -14.16 1.36
N THR A 17 -13.25 -15.09 1.17
CA THR A 17 -13.16 -16.44 1.75
C THR A 17 -12.19 -17.35 0.98
N GLU A 18 -12.19 -17.26 -0.35
CA GLU A 18 -11.45 -18.16 -1.23
C GLU A 18 -10.06 -17.64 -1.60
N GLU A 19 -9.82 -16.33 -1.60
CA GLU A 19 -8.53 -15.74 -1.98
C GLU A 19 -7.84 -15.03 -0.82
N VAL A 20 -8.54 -14.06 -0.20
CA VAL A 20 -7.91 -13.14 0.74
C VAL A 20 -7.52 -13.85 2.03
N ARG A 21 -8.49 -14.48 2.71
CA ARG A 21 -8.23 -15.17 4.00
C ARG A 21 -7.21 -16.30 3.89
N PRO A 22 -7.20 -17.16 2.84
CA PRO A 22 -6.17 -18.18 2.69
C PRO A 22 -4.77 -17.61 2.54
N LEU A 23 -4.60 -16.52 1.78
CA LEU A 23 -3.30 -15.87 1.61
C LEU A 23 -2.81 -15.22 2.91
N ILE A 24 -3.70 -14.53 3.65
CA ILE A 24 -3.39 -13.98 4.97
C ILE A 24 -2.99 -15.08 5.95
N ARG A 25 -3.75 -16.18 6.03
CA ARG A 25 -3.40 -17.31 6.92
C ARG A 25 -2.04 -17.94 6.58
N LYS A 26 -1.69 -17.99 5.30
CA LYS A 26 -0.45 -18.63 4.85
C LYS A 26 0.78 -17.74 5.03
N TYR A 27 0.66 -16.44 4.76
CA TYR A 27 1.79 -15.53 4.67
C TYR A 27 1.78 -14.40 5.71
N GLY A 28 0.70 -14.24 6.47
CA GLY A 28 0.48 -13.16 7.42
C GLY A 28 -0.23 -11.94 6.80
N TRP A 29 -0.07 -11.71 5.50
CA TRP A 29 -0.78 -10.68 4.75
C TRP A 29 -0.94 -11.07 3.28
N MET A 30 -1.80 -10.33 2.58
CA MET A 30 -1.95 -10.31 1.13
C MET A 30 -1.56 -8.92 0.62
N VAL A 31 -1.02 -8.81 -0.59
CA VAL A 31 -0.95 -7.54 -1.31
C VAL A 31 -2.14 -7.43 -2.28
N GLN A 32 -2.95 -6.39 -2.10
CA GLN A 32 -4.01 -6.00 -3.02
C GLN A 32 -3.50 -4.92 -3.96
N THR A 33 -3.69 -5.13 -5.27
CA THR A 33 -3.45 -4.10 -6.29
C THR A 33 -4.76 -3.48 -6.74
N VAL A 34 -4.78 -2.17 -6.90
CA VAL A 34 -5.86 -1.40 -7.53
C VAL A 34 -5.32 -0.81 -8.82
N GLU A 35 -5.98 -1.16 -9.93
CA GLU A 35 -5.58 -0.74 -11.26
C GLU A 35 -5.67 0.79 -11.42
N ARG A 36 -4.81 1.33 -12.29
CA ARG A 36 -4.82 2.76 -12.61
C ARG A 36 -6.13 3.16 -13.27
N GLY A 37 -6.66 4.32 -12.90
CA GLY A 37 -7.75 4.98 -13.61
C GLY A 37 -7.25 5.83 -14.77
N ALA A 38 -8.17 6.51 -15.46
CA ALA A 38 -7.83 7.40 -16.58
C ALA A 38 -6.96 8.61 -16.15
N ALA A 39 -7.18 9.13 -14.94
CA ALA A 39 -6.48 10.29 -14.39
C ALA A 39 -5.76 10.02 -13.06
N GLN A 40 -5.84 8.79 -12.53
CA GLN A 40 -5.28 8.42 -11.24
C GLN A 40 -4.33 7.23 -11.41
N PRO A 41 -3.12 7.28 -10.83
CA PRO A 41 -2.23 6.14 -10.90
C PRO A 41 -2.79 4.98 -10.08
N GLY A 42 -2.38 3.76 -10.45
CA GLY A 42 -2.66 2.59 -9.65
C GLY A 42 -1.94 2.66 -8.31
N PHE A 43 -2.42 1.88 -7.36
CA PHE A 43 -1.80 1.73 -6.05
C PHE A 43 -1.90 0.29 -5.58
N ALA A 44 -1.12 -0.07 -4.58
CA ALA A 44 -1.23 -1.34 -3.91
C ALA A 44 -1.15 -1.15 -2.41
N TYR A 45 -1.71 -2.10 -1.67
CA TYR A 45 -1.69 -2.08 -0.22
C TYR A 45 -1.69 -3.48 0.37
N THR A 46 -1.25 -3.61 1.62
CA THR A 46 -1.36 -4.86 2.37
C THR A 46 -2.77 -5.04 2.95
N VAL A 47 -3.18 -6.28 3.12
CA VAL A 47 -4.36 -6.68 3.88
C VAL A 47 -3.95 -7.84 4.78
N GLY A 48 -4.11 -7.71 6.09
CA GLY A 48 -3.70 -8.75 7.05
C GLY A 48 -2.86 -8.25 8.20
N LEU A 49 -2.14 -7.13 8.03
CA LEU A 49 -1.32 -6.58 9.11
C LEU A 49 -2.17 -6.11 10.28
N THR A 50 -3.40 -5.69 10.00
CA THR A 50 -4.40 -5.32 11.01
C THR A 50 -4.68 -6.46 11.99
N ASP A 51 -4.69 -7.73 11.55
CA ASP A 51 -4.89 -8.89 12.44
C ASP A 51 -3.78 -9.04 13.48
N ALA A 52 -2.59 -8.50 13.18
CA ALA A 52 -1.44 -8.45 14.10
C ALA A 52 -1.37 -7.14 14.91
N GLY A 53 -2.37 -6.26 14.82
CA GLY A 53 -2.37 -4.93 15.46
C GLY A 53 -1.47 -3.90 14.78
N LEU A 54 -0.98 -4.21 13.57
CA LEU A 54 -0.05 -3.39 12.79
C LEU A 54 -0.83 -2.57 11.73
N PRO A 55 -0.34 -1.38 11.34
CA PRO A 55 -0.96 -0.62 10.26
C PRO A 55 -0.77 -1.32 8.91
N GLU A 56 -1.76 -1.22 8.03
CA GLU A 56 -1.58 -1.63 6.63
C GLU A 56 -0.61 -0.70 5.90
N LEU A 57 0.17 -1.23 4.98
CA LEU A 57 1.13 -0.47 4.17
C LEU A 57 0.54 -0.19 2.79
N VAL A 58 0.79 1.01 2.26
CA VAL A 58 0.24 1.48 0.98
C VAL A 58 1.35 2.10 0.13
N VAL A 59 1.30 1.90 -1.18
CA VAL A 59 2.15 2.63 -2.13
C VAL A 59 1.36 2.99 -3.39
N THR A 60 1.51 4.23 -3.85
CA THR A 60 0.84 4.76 -5.06
C THR A 60 1.88 5.00 -6.16
N GLY A 61 1.48 5.04 -7.43
CA GLY A 61 2.38 5.46 -8.53
C GLY A 61 3.42 4.43 -9.00
N LEU A 62 3.59 3.32 -8.28
CA LEU A 62 4.46 2.21 -8.70
C LEU A 62 3.73 1.18 -9.57
N ARG A 63 4.50 0.52 -10.44
CA ARG A 63 4.03 -0.64 -11.21
C ARG A 63 3.74 -1.80 -10.27
N GLU A 64 2.66 -2.54 -10.51
CA GLU A 64 2.16 -3.67 -9.71
C GLU A 64 3.26 -4.59 -9.14
N ARG A 65 4.14 -5.11 -10.00
CA ARG A 65 5.24 -6.00 -9.56
C ARG A 65 6.18 -5.33 -8.56
N ARG A 66 6.51 -4.06 -8.78
CA ARG A 66 7.39 -3.28 -7.90
C ARG A 66 6.69 -2.92 -6.60
N SER A 67 5.40 -2.58 -6.66
CA SER A 67 4.57 -2.34 -5.48
C SER A 67 4.51 -3.58 -4.58
N GLY A 68 4.25 -4.76 -5.15
CA GLY A 68 4.20 -6.01 -4.39
C GLY A 68 5.56 -6.38 -3.76
N GLN A 69 6.66 -6.18 -4.47
CA GLN A 69 8.00 -6.41 -3.92
C GLN A 69 8.30 -5.48 -2.74
N LEU A 70 7.99 -4.18 -2.89
CA LEU A 70 8.21 -3.17 -1.85
C LEU A 70 7.36 -3.48 -0.62
N LEU A 71 6.06 -3.70 -0.80
CA LEU A 71 5.14 -3.97 0.30
C LEU A 71 5.48 -5.27 1.03
N ASN A 72 5.84 -6.34 0.32
CA ASN A 72 6.27 -7.58 0.97
C ASN A 72 7.56 -7.40 1.78
N TYR A 73 8.52 -6.62 1.26
CA TYR A 73 9.76 -6.33 1.97
C TYR A 73 9.49 -5.56 3.27
N PHE A 74 8.74 -4.46 3.19
CA PHE A 74 8.45 -3.64 4.37
C PHE A 74 7.47 -4.30 5.34
N ALA A 75 6.49 -5.06 4.87
CA ALA A 75 5.60 -5.83 5.76
C ALA A 75 6.39 -6.83 6.61
N GLN A 76 7.40 -7.51 6.03
CA GLN A 76 8.31 -8.37 6.79
C GLN A 76 9.09 -7.61 7.86
N GLN A 77 9.55 -6.38 7.57
CA GLN A 77 10.23 -5.54 8.56
C GLN A 77 9.28 -5.11 9.66
N VAL A 78 8.08 -4.66 9.31
CA VAL A 78 7.05 -4.19 10.26
C VAL A 78 6.61 -5.29 11.22
N VAL A 79 6.45 -6.52 10.72
CA VAL A 79 6.13 -7.68 11.57
C VAL A 79 7.29 -8.03 12.53
N ARG A 80 8.54 -7.84 12.11
CA ARG A 80 9.72 -8.20 12.92
C ARG A 80 10.10 -7.15 13.95
N SER A 81 10.01 -5.87 13.58
CA SER A 81 10.61 -4.76 14.31
C SER A 81 9.59 -3.69 14.74
N GLY A 82 8.32 -3.84 14.34
CA GLY A 82 7.28 -2.82 14.54
C GLY A 82 7.19 -1.85 13.37
N PRO A 83 6.09 -1.07 13.29
CA PRO A 83 5.90 -0.09 12.23
C PRO A 83 6.89 1.08 12.38
N PRO A 84 7.34 1.68 11.27
CA PRO A 84 8.09 2.92 11.33
C PRO A 84 7.23 4.06 11.89
N ASP A 85 7.90 5.10 12.39
CA ASP A 85 7.23 6.27 12.94
C ASP A 85 6.59 7.11 11.83
N SER A 86 5.51 7.83 12.18
CA SER A 86 4.88 8.76 11.25
C SER A 86 5.82 9.92 10.92
N GLY A 87 6.05 10.18 9.63
CA GLY A 87 7.00 11.18 9.16
C GLY A 87 8.46 10.71 9.13
N GLU A 88 8.73 9.44 9.48
CA GLU A 88 10.07 8.87 9.36
C GLU A 88 10.51 8.80 7.89
N VAL A 89 11.76 9.19 7.64
CA VAL A 89 12.41 8.98 6.35
C VAL A 89 13.31 7.75 6.46
N LEU A 90 12.88 6.67 5.81
CA LEU A 90 13.64 5.44 5.68
C LEU A 90 14.72 5.67 4.60
N PRO A 91 16.01 5.53 4.94
CA PRO A 91 17.08 5.75 3.98
C PRO A 91 17.02 4.73 2.85
N ALA A 92 17.54 5.11 1.68
CA ALA A 92 17.65 4.21 0.55
C ALA A 92 18.38 2.92 0.96
N ALA A 93 17.78 1.77 0.64
CA ALA A 93 18.27 0.46 1.06
C ALA A 93 17.96 -0.60 0.01
N LEU A 94 18.94 -1.48 -0.25
CA LEU A 94 18.85 -2.69 -1.08
C LEU A 94 17.78 -2.68 -2.20
N GLY A 95 17.97 -1.83 -3.21
CA GLY A 95 17.10 -1.77 -4.40
C GLY A 95 15.86 -0.85 -4.26
N TRP A 96 15.71 -0.19 -3.11
CA TRP A 96 14.67 0.79 -2.85
C TRP A 96 15.27 2.20 -2.71
N PRO A 97 14.62 3.23 -3.28
CA PRO A 97 14.96 4.63 -3.01
C PRO A 97 14.62 4.99 -1.55
N ALA A 98 14.99 6.19 -1.09
CA ALA A 98 14.51 6.68 0.19
C ALA A 98 12.97 6.75 0.21
N LEU A 99 12.38 6.49 1.38
CA LEU A 99 10.94 6.49 1.56
C LEU A 99 10.54 7.40 2.72
N GLU A 100 9.56 8.28 2.53
CA GLU A 100 8.90 9.02 3.61
C GLU A 100 7.64 8.26 4.01
N VAL A 101 7.47 8.01 5.31
CA VAL A 101 6.32 7.32 5.88
C VAL A 101 5.22 8.33 6.19
N VAL A 102 4.09 8.25 5.48
CA VAL A 102 2.97 9.18 5.65
C VAL A 102 1.73 8.45 6.16
N PRO A 103 1.18 8.80 7.34
CA PRO A 103 -0.06 8.21 7.81
C PRO A 103 -1.24 8.60 6.92
N LEU A 104 -2.07 7.64 6.53
CA LEU A 104 -3.26 7.92 5.74
C LEU A 104 -4.31 8.66 6.59
N SER A 105 -4.87 9.73 6.02
CA SER A 105 -5.93 10.50 6.70
C SER A 105 -7.28 9.77 6.74
N SER A 106 -7.55 8.93 5.73
CA SER A 106 -8.78 8.15 5.63
C SER A 106 -8.52 6.80 4.97
N PRO A 107 -7.98 5.80 5.70
CA PRO A 107 -7.68 4.48 5.15
C PRO A 107 -8.89 3.79 4.51
N SER A 108 -10.06 3.92 5.15
CA SER A 108 -11.30 3.27 4.70
C SER A 108 -11.84 3.84 3.37
N ALA A 109 -11.42 5.04 2.96
CA ALA A 109 -11.77 5.59 1.65
C ALA A 109 -11.02 4.92 0.49
N HIS A 110 -9.91 4.23 0.77
CA HIS A 110 -9.00 3.69 -0.24
C HIS A 110 -8.83 2.17 -0.16
N LEU A 111 -8.81 1.58 1.03
CA LEU A 111 -8.42 0.18 1.26
C LEU A 111 -9.66 -0.72 1.40
N LEU A 112 -10.46 -0.81 0.34
CA LEU A 112 -11.77 -1.48 0.36
C LEU A 112 -11.70 -2.95 0.82
N THR A 113 -10.68 -3.71 0.41
CA THR A 113 -10.54 -5.12 0.83
C THR A 113 -10.26 -5.23 2.34
N ALA A 114 -9.50 -4.30 2.92
CA ALA A 114 -9.29 -4.23 4.36
C ALA A 114 -10.57 -3.82 5.09
N VAL A 115 -11.34 -2.86 4.54
CA VAL A 115 -12.65 -2.47 5.11
C VAL A 115 -13.61 -3.64 5.20
N LEU A 116 -13.65 -4.49 4.17
CA LEU A 116 -14.53 -5.65 4.16
C LEU A 116 -14.15 -6.71 5.21
N LEU A 117 -12.87 -6.78 5.63
CA LEU A 117 -12.41 -7.72 6.64
C LEU A 117 -12.45 -7.17 8.06
N TYR A 118 -12.10 -5.89 8.25
CA TYR A 118 -11.82 -5.29 9.55
C TYR A 118 -12.78 -4.16 9.93
N GLY A 119 -13.72 -3.80 9.04
CA GLY A 119 -14.54 -2.61 9.21
C GLY A 119 -13.75 -1.33 8.88
N ALA A 120 -14.30 -0.18 9.25
CA ALA A 120 -13.72 1.12 8.87
C ALA A 120 -12.60 1.61 9.81
N ASP A 121 -12.38 0.93 10.94
CA ASP A 121 -11.45 1.36 11.99
C ASP A 121 -10.15 0.55 11.96
N PHE A 122 -9.19 1.03 11.18
CA PHE A 122 -7.84 0.52 11.12
C PHE A 122 -6.87 1.63 10.68
N ARG A 123 -5.58 1.40 10.94
CA ARG A 123 -4.51 2.36 10.59
C ARG A 123 -3.83 1.93 9.29
N ALA A 124 -3.34 2.91 8.53
CA ALA A 124 -2.52 2.65 7.36
C ALA A 124 -1.40 3.69 7.21
N LEU A 125 -0.26 3.24 6.70
CA LEU A 125 0.91 4.06 6.39
C LEU A 125 1.22 3.96 4.89
N GLN A 126 1.38 5.11 4.25
CA GLN A 126 1.88 5.20 2.89
C GLN A 126 3.40 5.26 2.91
N LEU A 127 4.02 4.43 2.07
CA LEU A 127 5.44 4.47 1.76
C LEU A 127 5.62 5.35 0.52
N VAL A 128 5.97 6.62 0.74
CA VAL A 128 6.17 7.61 -0.34
C VAL A 128 7.61 7.54 -0.82
N TYR A 129 7.85 7.32 -2.12
CA TYR A 129 9.22 7.17 -2.66
C TYR A 129 9.74 8.45 -3.34
N GLU A 130 11.06 8.68 -3.25
CA GLU A 130 11.78 9.62 -4.13
C GLU A 130 12.02 9.00 -5.53
N ASP A 131 12.07 9.83 -6.56
CA ASP A 131 12.46 9.38 -7.90
C ASP A 131 13.98 9.10 -8.02
N GLU A 132 14.43 8.67 -9.19
CA GLU A 132 15.84 8.31 -9.44
C GLU A 132 16.81 9.50 -9.33
N HIS A 133 16.31 10.73 -9.21
CA HIS A 133 17.09 11.96 -9.05
C HIS A 133 17.00 12.52 -7.62
N GLY A 134 16.35 11.80 -6.70
CA GLY A 134 16.16 12.23 -5.32
C GLY A 134 15.07 13.28 -5.13
N ASN A 135 14.17 13.45 -6.11
CA ASN A 135 13.03 14.34 -5.98
C ASN A 135 11.84 13.60 -5.36
N TRP A 136 11.11 14.27 -4.49
CA TRP A 136 9.89 13.77 -3.86
C TRP A 136 8.65 14.19 -4.63
N PRO A 137 7.47 13.56 -4.41
CA PRO A 137 6.24 13.90 -5.15
C PRO A 137 5.76 15.34 -5.04
N TRP A 138 6.19 16.06 -4.01
CA TRP A 138 5.89 17.48 -3.81
C TRP A 138 6.92 18.41 -4.44
N ASP A 139 8.04 17.88 -4.93
CA ASP A 139 9.04 18.66 -5.65
C ASP A 139 8.58 18.86 -7.09
N ARG A 140 8.80 20.07 -7.61
CA ARG A 140 8.39 20.44 -8.98
C ARG A 140 9.00 19.54 -10.04
N ASP A 141 10.20 19.04 -9.78
CA ASP A 141 11.00 18.27 -10.73
C ASP A 141 10.78 16.75 -10.60
N PHE A 142 9.83 16.32 -9.77
CA PHE A 142 9.47 14.91 -9.60
C PHE A 142 9.04 14.23 -10.88
N ARG A 143 9.67 13.10 -11.18
CA ARG A 143 9.39 12.27 -12.36
C ARG A 143 8.61 11.02 -11.99
N GLY A 144 7.36 11.22 -11.59
CA GLY A 144 6.37 10.13 -11.50
C GLY A 144 5.74 9.85 -12.87
N GLY A 145 5.31 8.60 -13.12
CA GLY A 145 4.55 8.25 -14.31
C GLY A 145 3.22 9.03 -14.44
N THR A 146 2.35 8.66 -15.38
CA THR A 146 1.04 9.30 -15.53
C THR A 146 0.26 9.31 -14.21
N GLY A 147 -0.07 10.50 -13.70
CA GLY A 147 -0.76 10.69 -12.42
C GLY A 147 0.17 10.83 -11.21
N GLY A 148 1.50 10.76 -11.39
CA GLY A 148 2.50 10.97 -10.36
C GLY A 148 2.42 9.94 -9.23
N GLN A 149 2.65 10.41 -8.01
CA GLN A 149 2.50 9.65 -6.77
C GLN A 149 1.64 10.45 -5.79
N PRO A 150 0.31 10.26 -5.80
CA PRO A 150 -0.58 10.91 -4.84
C PRO A 150 -0.20 10.53 -3.41
N VAL A 151 -0.08 11.54 -2.55
CA VAL A 151 0.11 11.37 -1.10
C VAL A 151 -1.27 11.44 -0.44
N LEU A 152 -1.69 10.35 0.19
CA LEU A 152 -3.05 10.12 0.71
C LEU A 152 -3.24 10.61 2.16
N GLY A 153 -2.25 11.30 2.69
CA GLY A 153 -2.19 11.71 4.09
C GLY A 153 -1.59 13.09 4.29
N ALA A 154 -1.70 13.59 5.52
CA ALA A 154 -0.98 14.79 5.91
C ALA A 154 0.49 14.43 6.15
N ARG A 155 1.39 15.12 5.45
CA ARG A 155 2.82 15.04 5.76
C ARG A 155 3.06 15.62 7.15
N GLY A 156 3.82 14.91 7.98
CA GLY A 156 4.41 15.51 9.16
C GLY A 156 5.37 16.59 8.68
N ARG A 157 4.93 17.86 8.68
CA ARG A 157 5.84 18.96 8.41
C ARG A 157 6.91 18.98 9.50
N GLY A 158 8.16 18.72 9.12
CA GLY A 158 9.30 19.42 9.70
C GLY A 158 9.33 20.85 9.19
#